data_AF-A0A672YPI2-F1
#
_entry.id   AF-A0A672YPI2-F1
#
_cell.length_a   1.000
_cell.length_b   1.000
_cell.length_c   1.000
_cell.angle_alpha   90.00
_cell.angle_beta   90.00
_cell.angle_gamma   90.00
#
_symmetry.space_group_name_H-M   'P 1'
#
loop_
_entity.id
_entity.type
_entity.pdbx_description
1 polymer ?
#
loop_
_entity_poly.entity_id
_entity_poly.type
_entity_poly.pdbx_seq_one_letter_code
_entity_poly.pdbx_strand_id
1 'polypeptide(L)'
;LKVIPHPKVQAAGSIRPTQTKACCLNPFQTLCSGVWSVGGLEVSTGKVSSIEAMNGSTVLLPCTYSSCIGIKNLYFNWHYNDNGTMIKVSTSTIPIEGVEPRVSVNHDRVEFVGSSKNNNISILLWNITFEDEGQYICFARNPKEKNRNHSAIFTLKVVDQMKEVDNTLTVIIVSVLGGVIGLVIIAMVIKALVAHFLLKDDEKNKECLVSSSGNDNTENGLSGAKAENKGTPKA
;
A
#
# COMPACT_ATOMS: atom_id res chain seq x y z
N LEU A 1 -15.37 -11.73 -29.79
CA LEU A 1 -16.46 -11.37 -28.85
C LEU A 1 -15.82 -10.90 -27.55
N LYS A 2 -15.90 -9.59 -27.25
CA LYS A 2 -15.43 -9.04 -25.97
C LYS A 2 -16.55 -9.26 -24.96
N VAL A 3 -16.33 -10.19 -24.03
CA VAL A 3 -17.28 -10.51 -22.96
C VAL A 3 -17.45 -9.25 -22.11
N ILE A 4 -18.64 -8.66 -22.15
CA ILE A 4 -19.03 -7.55 -21.27
C ILE A 4 -19.23 -8.17 -19.88
N PRO A 5 -18.47 -7.80 -18.84
CA PRO A 5 -18.73 -8.31 -17.51
C PRO A 5 -19.99 -7.63 -16.94
N HIS A 6 -20.84 -8.40 -16.29
CA HIS A 6 -21.92 -7.91 -15.42
C HIS A 6 -21.39 -6.85 -14.41
N PRO A 7 -22.25 -5.94 -13.92
CA PRO A 7 -21.85 -4.85 -13.03
C PRO A 7 -21.20 -5.42 -11.77
N LYS A 8 -19.87 -5.34 -11.71
CA LYS A 8 -19.11 -5.68 -10.51
C LYS A 8 -19.39 -4.57 -9.50
N VAL A 9 -19.93 -4.94 -8.34
CA VAL A 9 -19.89 -4.09 -7.14
C VAL A 9 -18.41 -3.83 -6.86
N GLN A 10 -17.95 -2.62 -7.14
CA GLN A 10 -16.58 -2.21 -6.88
C GLN A 10 -16.50 -1.83 -5.40
N ALA A 11 -16.26 -2.85 -4.58
CA ALA A 11 -16.06 -2.67 -3.16
C ALA A 11 -14.62 -2.21 -2.91
N ALA A 12 -14.45 -1.15 -2.14
CA ALA A 12 -13.21 -0.93 -1.42
C ALA A 12 -12.93 -2.19 -0.56
N GLY A 13 -11.68 -2.66 -0.60
CA GLY A 13 -11.27 -3.97 -0.07
C GLY A 13 -11.77 -4.31 1.35
N SER A 14 -11.86 -5.61 1.60
CA SER A 14 -12.29 -6.29 2.83
C SER A 14 -12.13 -5.48 4.13
N ILE A 15 -13.26 -5.24 4.77
CA ILE A 15 -13.40 -4.59 6.08
C ILE A 15 -12.92 -5.59 7.15
N ARG A 16 -11.67 -5.46 7.59
CA ARG A 16 -11.29 -5.89 8.94
C ARG A 16 -11.43 -4.68 9.87
N PRO A 17 -12.27 -4.74 10.91
CA PRO A 17 -12.29 -3.71 11.94
C PRO A 17 -11.01 -3.86 12.75
N THR A 18 -9.95 -3.17 12.35
CA THR A 18 -8.77 -2.97 13.19
C THR A 18 -8.88 -1.57 13.78
N GLN A 19 -9.80 -1.43 14.74
CA GLN A 19 -9.67 -0.38 15.75
C GLN A 19 -9.79 -1.07 17.10
N THR A 20 -8.61 -1.29 17.68
CA THR A 20 -8.41 -1.53 19.10
C THR A 20 -9.30 -0.57 19.88
N LYS A 21 -10.26 -1.10 20.65
CA LYS A 21 -11.03 -0.34 21.63
C LYS A 21 -10.06 0.22 22.68
N ALA A 22 -9.48 1.38 22.42
CA ALA A 22 -8.70 2.13 23.38
C ALA A 22 -9.57 3.28 23.93
N CYS A 23 -10.72 2.95 24.53
CA CYS A 23 -11.37 3.87 25.47
C CYS A 23 -10.91 3.41 26.87
N CYS A 24 -9.86 4.05 27.39
CA CYS A 24 -9.34 3.79 28.72
C CYS A 24 -10.37 4.21 29.78
N LEU A 25 -11.01 3.24 30.41
CA LEU A 25 -11.69 3.41 31.69
C LEU A 25 -11.14 2.36 32.65
N ASN A 26 -9.92 2.57 33.16
CA ASN A 26 -9.46 1.80 34.31
C ASN A 26 -8.70 2.71 35.28
N PRO A 27 -9.22 2.99 36.49
CA PRO A 27 -8.63 3.97 37.41
C PRO A 27 -7.43 3.45 38.20
N PHE A 28 -6.83 2.31 37.83
CA PHE A 28 -5.87 1.59 38.67
C PHE A 28 -4.49 1.29 38.05
N GLN A 29 -4.04 2.02 37.02
CA GLN A 29 -2.69 1.82 36.47
C GLN A 29 -1.85 3.11 36.49
N THR A 30 -0.81 3.05 37.30
CA THR A 30 0.23 4.04 37.57
C THR A 30 1.02 4.46 36.31
N LEU A 31 1.28 5.76 36.21
CA LEU A 31 2.35 6.44 35.45
C LEU A 31 2.64 5.92 34.01
N CYS A 32 1.90 6.45 33.05
CA CYS A 32 2.39 6.60 31.67
C CYS A 32 2.25 8.07 31.29
N SER A 33 3.35 8.72 30.92
CA SER A 33 3.38 10.05 30.27
C SER A 33 2.86 9.95 28.84
N GLY A 34 1.67 9.38 28.67
CA GLY A 34 0.95 9.28 27.41
C GLY A 34 -0.15 10.32 27.40
N VAL A 35 -0.21 11.11 26.34
CA VAL A 35 -1.35 11.97 26.05
C VAL A 35 -2.59 11.07 26.04
N TRP A 36 -3.44 11.16 27.07
CA TRP A 36 -4.76 10.56 27.04
C TRP A 36 -5.56 11.24 25.93
N SER A 37 -5.57 10.61 24.75
CA SER A 37 -6.49 11.00 23.69
C SER A 37 -7.88 10.63 24.17
N VAL A 38 -8.64 11.62 24.64
CA VAL A 38 -10.05 11.47 24.95
C VAL A 38 -10.77 11.30 23.61
N GLY A 39 -11.00 10.05 23.22
CA GLY A 39 -11.80 9.72 22.05
C GLY A 39 -13.24 10.19 22.22
N GLY A 40 -13.82 10.75 21.16
CA GLY A 40 -15.24 11.09 21.08
C GLY A 40 -15.84 10.56 19.80
N LEU A 41 -17.02 11.06 19.42
CA LEU A 41 -17.71 10.70 18.20
C LEU A 41 -16.78 10.97 17.03
N GLU A 42 -16.59 9.92 16.24
CA GLU A 42 -15.84 9.93 15.01
C GLU A 42 -16.64 9.19 13.95
N VAL A 43 -16.53 9.65 12.71
CA VAL A 43 -17.00 8.91 11.53
C VAL A 43 -15.83 8.76 10.57
N SER A 44 -15.77 7.63 9.88
CA SER A 44 -14.68 7.31 8.98
C SER A 44 -15.21 6.59 7.75
N THR A 45 -14.65 6.92 6.58
CA THR A 45 -14.95 6.26 5.31
C THR A 45 -14.02 5.07 5.04
N GLY A 46 -13.37 4.54 6.08
CA GLY A 46 -12.40 3.44 5.97
C GLY A 46 -10.98 3.91 5.64
N LYS A 47 -10.13 2.97 5.21
CA LYS A 47 -8.70 3.23 4.93
C LYS A 47 -8.47 4.07 3.67
N VAL A 48 -9.42 4.02 2.74
CA VAL A 48 -9.32 4.65 1.43
C VAL A 48 -10.49 5.64 1.34
N SER A 49 -10.17 6.93 1.24
CA SER A 49 -11.15 8.02 1.16
C SER A 49 -11.46 8.45 -0.28
N SER A 50 -10.96 7.72 -1.29
CA SER A 50 -11.28 7.96 -2.69
C SER A 50 -11.35 6.68 -3.50
N ILE A 51 -12.25 6.63 -4.49
CA ILE A 51 -12.35 5.49 -5.40
C ILE A 51 -12.52 5.99 -6.84
N GLU A 52 -11.92 5.26 -7.77
CA GLU A 52 -12.20 5.39 -9.19
C GLU A 52 -13.18 4.29 -9.60
N ALA A 53 -14.31 4.68 -10.21
CA ALA A 53 -15.35 3.75 -10.62
C ALA A 53 -15.77 3.99 -12.06
N MET A 54 -16.24 2.94 -12.74
CA MET A 54 -16.64 3.03 -14.14
C MET A 54 -18.03 3.65 -14.28
N ASN A 55 -18.25 4.43 -15.34
CA ASN A 55 -19.59 4.89 -15.72
C ASN A 55 -20.57 3.70 -15.84
N GLY A 56 -21.77 3.84 -15.31
CA GLY A 56 -22.83 2.82 -15.24
C GLY A 56 -22.66 1.78 -14.12
N SER A 57 -21.58 1.83 -13.34
CA SER A 57 -21.36 0.92 -12.22
C SER A 57 -22.12 1.33 -10.95
N THR A 58 -22.06 0.49 -9.92
CA THR A 58 -22.64 0.78 -8.60
C THR A 58 -21.53 0.86 -7.57
N VAL A 59 -21.53 1.93 -6.78
CA VAL A 59 -20.46 2.24 -5.84
C VAL A 59 -20.99 2.22 -4.42
N LEU A 60 -20.23 1.60 -3.52
CA LEU A 60 -20.43 1.71 -2.09
C LEU A 60 -19.68 2.93 -1.58
N LEU A 61 -20.40 3.84 -0.92
CA LEU A 61 -19.85 4.96 -0.16
C LEU A 61 -19.75 4.52 1.31
N PRO A 62 -18.58 4.03 1.76
CA PRO A 62 -18.43 3.49 3.10
C PRO A 62 -18.47 4.61 4.13
N CYS A 63 -19.20 4.40 5.24
CA CYS A 63 -19.05 5.21 6.44
C CYS A 63 -19.41 4.41 7.68
N THR A 64 -18.56 4.49 8.70
CA THR A 64 -18.76 3.88 10.02
C THR A 64 -18.61 4.93 11.11
N TYR A 65 -19.41 4.82 12.17
CA TYR A 65 -19.28 5.69 13.35
C TYR A 65 -18.62 4.95 14.53
N SER A 66 -17.97 5.70 15.41
CA SER A 66 -17.39 5.22 16.66
C SER A 66 -17.67 6.22 17.77
N SER A 67 -17.95 5.74 18.98
CA SER A 67 -18.24 6.56 20.16
C SER A 67 -17.76 5.85 21.42
N CYS A 68 -17.10 6.56 22.33
CA CYS A 68 -16.52 5.95 23.54
C CYS A 68 -17.55 5.67 24.64
N ILE A 69 -18.63 6.44 24.72
CA ILE A 69 -19.68 6.29 25.73
C ILE A 69 -21.00 5.76 25.13
N GLY A 70 -20.95 5.39 23.85
CA GLY A 70 -22.07 4.94 23.05
C GLY A 70 -22.98 6.06 22.55
N ILE A 71 -24.10 5.68 21.93
CA ILE A 71 -24.99 6.63 21.26
C ILE A 71 -26.34 6.82 21.95
N LYS A 72 -26.95 7.99 21.74
CA LYS A 72 -28.36 8.26 22.02
C LYS A 72 -28.88 9.27 21.00
N ASN A 73 -29.89 8.89 20.21
CA ASN A 73 -30.41 9.69 19.11
C ASN A 73 -29.28 10.21 18.20
N LEU A 74 -28.40 9.30 17.75
CA LEU A 74 -27.32 9.64 16.83
C LEU A 74 -27.94 10.07 15.50
N TYR A 75 -27.87 11.35 15.20
CA TYR A 75 -28.30 11.89 13.92
C TYR A 75 -27.17 11.74 12.91
N PHE A 76 -27.48 11.24 11.71
CA PHE A 76 -26.53 11.18 10.61
C PHE A 76 -27.16 11.63 9.30
N ASN A 77 -26.33 12.07 8.38
CA ASN A 77 -26.72 12.35 7.01
C ASN A 77 -25.54 12.18 6.06
N TRP A 78 -25.90 11.98 4.79
CA TRP A 78 -24.99 12.10 3.66
C TRP A 78 -25.33 13.34 2.86
N HIS A 79 -24.30 14.10 2.50
CA HIS A 79 -24.40 15.22 1.59
C HIS A 79 -23.50 15.00 0.37
N TYR A 80 -23.94 15.45 -0.81
CA TYR A 80 -23.11 15.60 -2.00
C TYR A 80 -22.73 17.07 -2.16
N ASN A 81 -21.45 17.34 -2.45
CA ASN A 81 -20.97 18.68 -2.73
C ASN A 81 -21.06 18.96 -4.23
N ASP A 82 -22.12 19.67 -4.62
CA ASP A 82 -22.35 20.15 -5.98
C ASP A 82 -21.78 21.57 -6.13
N ASN A 83 -20.52 21.66 -6.54
CA ASN A 83 -19.82 22.92 -6.82
C ASN A 83 -19.97 23.98 -5.68
N GLY A 84 -19.89 23.54 -4.42
CA GLY A 84 -20.04 24.39 -3.23
C GLY A 84 -21.43 24.33 -2.57
N THR A 85 -22.42 23.74 -3.25
CA THR A 85 -23.77 23.53 -2.70
C THR A 85 -23.88 22.14 -2.06
N MET A 86 -24.25 22.09 -0.78
CA MET A 86 -24.39 20.83 -0.05
C MET A 86 -25.80 20.26 -0.25
N ILE A 87 -25.93 19.29 -1.14
CA ILE A 87 -27.19 18.61 -1.43
C ILE A 87 -27.37 17.43 -0.47
N LYS A 88 -28.50 17.38 0.23
CA LYS A 88 -28.79 16.28 1.15
C LYS A 88 -29.25 15.04 0.41
N VAL A 89 -28.48 13.97 0.54
CA VAL A 89 -28.68 12.69 -0.15
C VAL A 89 -29.50 11.72 0.69
N SER A 90 -29.15 11.58 1.96
CA SER A 90 -29.91 10.76 2.91
C SER A 90 -29.76 11.27 4.33
N THR A 91 -30.72 10.94 5.20
CA THR A 91 -30.68 11.33 6.60
C THR A 91 -31.49 10.39 7.49
N SER A 92 -31.03 10.20 8.72
CA SER A 92 -31.79 9.50 9.74
C SER A 92 -31.26 9.77 11.15
N THR A 93 -31.93 9.18 12.13
CA THR A 93 -31.52 9.16 13.53
C THR A 93 -31.58 7.71 14.04
N ILE A 94 -30.46 7.25 14.61
CA ILE A 94 -30.37 5.97 15.32
C ILE A 94 -30.72 6.22 16.79
N PRO A 95 -31.84 5.70 17.33
CA PRO A 95 -32.26 6.00 18.70
C PRO A 95 -31.25 5.49 19.74
N ILE A 96 -30.79 4.24 19.58
CA ILE A 96 -29.85 3.54 20.44
C ILE A 96 -29.07 2.50 19.63
N GLU A 97 -27.97 1.98 20.18
CA GLU A 97 -27.15 0.94 19.55
C GLU A 97 -27.94 -0.32 19.21
N GLY A 98 -27.69 -0.86 18.01
CA GLY A 98 -28.30 -2.12 17.54
C GLY A 98 -29.73 -1.97 17.01
N VAL A 99 -30.35 -0.79 17.11
CA VAL A 99 -31.65 -0.50 16.51
C VAL A 99 -31.45 0.06 15.11
N GLU A 100 -32.07 -0.58 14.12
CA GLU A 100 -31.93 -0.12 12.74
C GLU A 100 -32.69 1.20 12.49
N PRO A 101 -32.06 2.18 11.84
CA PRO A 101 -32.68 3.46 11.52
C PRO A 101 -33.71 3.33 10.40
N ARG A 102 -34.74 4.18 10.43
CA ARG A 102 -35.61 4.43 9.27
C ARG A 102 -35.02 5.58 8.47
N VAL A 103 -34.34 5.27 7.38
CA VAL A 103 -33.58 6.26 6.60
C VAL A 103 -34.47 6.93 5.56
N SER A 104 -34.45 8.26 5.54
CA SER A 104 -35.02 9.05 4.46
C SER A 104 -33.96 9.22 3.39
N VAL A 105 -34.23 8.75 2.18
CA VAL A 105 -33.38 8.95 1.01
C VAL A 105 -34.04 9.98 0.11
N ASN A 106 -33.28 10.99 -0.29
CA ASN A 106 -33.75 12.15 -1.05
C ASN A 106 -33.27 12.13 -2.51
N HIS A 107 -32.59 11.06 -2.93
CA HIS A 107 -32.00 10.91 -4.25
C HIS A 107 -32.29 9.52 -4.82
N ASP A 108 -32.89 9.45 -6.00
CA ASP A 108 -33.53 8.23 -6.55
C ASP A 108 -32.57 7.06 -6.82
N ARG A 109 -31.28 7.37 -7.00
CA ARG A 109 -30.23 6.37 -7.26
C ARG A 109 -29.46 5.96 -6.01
N VAL A 110 -29.89 6.38 -4.82
CA VAL A 110 -29.22 6.07 -3.57
C VAL A 110 -30.00 5.06 -2.76
N GLU A 111 -29.27 4.14 -2.12
CA GLU A 111 -29.85 3.16 -1.22
C GLU A 111 -29.04 3.12 0.08
N PHE A 112 -29.73 3.06 1.22
CA PHE A 112 -29.07 2.86 2.50
C PHE A 112 -28.78 1.38 2.73
N VAL A 113 -27.50 1.04 2.95
CA VAL A 113 -27.04 -0.33 3.18
C VAL A 113 -26.30 -0.50 4.51
N GLY A 114 -26.34 0.54 5.35
CA GLY A 114 -25.77 0.52 6.70
C GLY A 114 -26.56 -0.36 7.67
N SER A 115 -25.95 -0.63 8.82
CA SER A 115 -26.59 -1.30 9.95
C SER A 115 -26.02 -0.77 11.26
N SER A 116 -26.91 -0.39 12.19
CA SER A 116 -26.49 0.08 13.52
C SER A 116 -25.79 -1.01 14.33
N LYS A 117 -26.08 -2.29 14.07
CA LYS A 117 -25.44 -3.43 14.74
C LYS A 117 -23.93 -3.48 14.50
N ASN A 118 -23.47 -2.91 13.38
CA ASN A 118 -22.08 -2.90 12.94
C ASN A 118 -21.52 -1.47 12.90
N ASN A 119 -22.21 -0.51 13.52
CA ASN A 119 -21.90 0.92 13.47
C ASN A 119 -21.71 1.46 12.04
N ASN A 120 -22.46 0.91 11.09
CA ASN A 120 -22.32 1.19 9.66
C ASN A 120 -23.47 2.10 9.21
N ILE A 121 -23.13 3.20 8.55
CA ILE A 121 -24.07 4.18 7.97
C ILE A 121 -23.76 4.44 6.49
N SER A 122 -23.29 3.42 5.79
CA SER A 122 -22.91 3.46 4.37
C SER A 122 -24.13 3.51 3.44
N ILE A 123 -23.93 4.05 2.24
CA ILE A 123 -24.93 4.09 1.17
C ILE A 123 -24.36 3.48 -0.12
N LEU A 124 -25.24 2.93 -0.96
CA LEU A 124 -24.95 2.61 -2.36
C LEU A 124 -25.42 3.74 -3.25
N LEU A 125 -24.64 4.02 -4.29
CA LEU A 125 -25.02 4.87 -5.41
C LEU A 125 -25.07 4.00 -6.68
N TRP A 126 -26.26 3.88 -7.25
CA TRP A 126 -26.57 3.01 -8.38
C TRP A 126 -26.38 3.71 -9.71
N ASN A 127 -25.89 2.97 -10.71
CA ASN A 127 -25.76 3.41 -12.10
C ASN A 127 -25.12 4.81 -12.19
N ILE A 128 -23.89 4.94 -11.69
CA ILE A 128 -23.17 6.22 -11.60
C ILE A 128 -22.91 6.82 -12.98
N THR A 129 -22.89 8.14 -13.09
CA THR A 129 -22.52 8.88 -14.31
C THR A 129 -21.39 9.87 -14.02
N PHE A 130 -20.86 10.54 -15.04
CA PHE A 130 -19.77 11.50 -14.84
C PHE A 130 -20.19 12.70 -13.97
N GLU A 131 -21.47 13.02 -13.93
CA GLU A 131 -22.05 14.07 -13.10
C GLU A 131 -22.06 13.70 -11.61
N ASP A 132 -21.94 12.42 -11.27
CA ASP A 132 -21.87 11.96 -9.87
C ASP A 132 -20.46 12.08 -9.29
N GLU A 133 -19.47 12.40 -10.11
CA GLU A 133 -18.12 12.67 -9.67
C GLU A 133 -18.11 13.82 -8.65
N GLY A 134 -17.35 13.65 -7.58
CA GLY A 134 -17.24 14.68 -6.55
C GLY A 134 -17.09 14.14 -5.15
N GLN A 135 -17.40 14.99 -4.19
CA GLN A 135 -17.23 14.71 -2.76
C GLN A 135 -18.56 14.40 -2.10
N TYR A 136 -18.59 13.27 -1.40
CA TYR A 136 -19.68 12.81 -0.57
C TYR A 136 -19.26 12.93 0.90
N ILE A 137 -20.06 13.62 1.70
CA ILE A 137 -19.75 13.92 3.10
C ILE A 137 -20.68 13.11 3.98
N CYS A 138 -20.12 12.23 4.80
CA CYS A 138 -20.81 11.54 5.87
C CYS A 138 -20.71 12.36 7.14
N PHE A 139 -21.84 12.84 7.68
CA PHE A 139 -21.91 13.60 8.92
C PHE A 139 -22.64 12.80 10.00
N ALA A 140 -22.15 12.87 11.24
CA ALA A 140 -22.89 12.39 12.41
C ALA A 140 -22.81 13.37 13.59
N ARG A 141 -23.84 13.34 14.43
CA ARG A 141 -23.95 14.10 15.68
C ARG A 141 -24.51 13.22 16.79
N ASN A 142 -23.83 13.17 17.94
CA ASN A 142 -24.22 12.38 19.10
C ASN A 142 -24.57 13.29 20.29
N PRO A 143 -25.86 13.48 20.60
CA PRO A 143 -26.29 14.19 21.80
C PRO A 143 -25.71 13.65 23.12
N LYS A 144 -25.45 12.33 23.21
CA LYS A 144 -24.87 11.70 24.41
C LYS A 144 -23.49 12.26 24.75
N GLU A 145 -22.75 12.70 23.74
CA GLU A 145 -21.43 13.32 23.87
C GLU A 145 -21.50 14.85 23.74
N LYS A 146 -22.42 15.49 24.45
CA LYS A 146 -22.60 16.96 24.43
C LYS A 146 -22.80 17.51 23.02
N ASN A 147 -23.56 16.80 22.18
CA ASN A 147 -23.79 17.16 20.78
C ASN A 147 -22.52 17.20 19.91
N ARG A 148 -21.47 16.47 20.28
CA ARG A 148 -20.29 16.32 19.42
C ARG A 148 -20.72 15.83 18.04
N ASN A 149 -20.10 16.42 17.02
CA ASN A 149 -20.30 16.06 15.63
C ASN A 149 -18.96 15.75 14.96
N HIS A 150 -19.02 14.99 13.87
CA HIS A 150 -17.86 14.68 13.04
C HIS A 150 -18.31 14.45 11.60
N SER A 151 -17.41 14.76 10.66
CA SER A 151 -17.62 14.56 9.24
C SER A 151 -16.45 13.81 8.63
N ALA A 152 -16.73 12.90 7.71
CA ALA A 152 -15.74 12.26 6.86
C ALA A 152 -16.10 12.50 5.39
N ILE A 153 -15.08 12.71 4.56
CA ILE A 153 -15.24 13.01 3.14
C ILE A 153 -14.78 11.80 2.33
N PHE A 154 -15.60 11.40 1.36
CA PHE A 154 -15.29 10.37 0.39
C PHE A 154 -15.34 10.97 -1.02
N THR A 155 -14.28 10.80 -1.80
CA THR A 155 -14.18 11.32 -3.17
C THR A 155 -14.46 10.22 -4.18
N LEU A 156 -15.52 10.37 -4.95
CA LEU A 156 -15.82 9.49 -6.09
C LEU A 156 -15.27 10.13 -7.36
N LYS A 157 -14.48 9.38 -8.12
CA LYS A 157 -14.02 9.75 -9.46
C LYS A 157 -14.59 8.77 -10.48
N VAL A 158 -15.18 9.27 -11.56
CA VAL A 158 -15.86 8.44 -12.56
C VAL A 158 -15.03 8.41 -13.83
N VAL A 159 -14.65 7.20 -14.25
CA VAL A 159 -13.77 6.98 -15.39
C VAL A 159 -14.47 6.14 -16.47
N ASP A 160 -14.08 6.33 -17.72
CA ASP A 160 -14.54 5.47 -18.82
C ASP A 160 -13.93 4.06 -18.70
N GLN A 161 -12.65 3.98 -18.29
CA GLN A 161 -11.89 2.72 -18.24
C GLN A 161 -11.01 2.68 -17.00
N MET A 162 -10.97 1.51 -16.34
CA MET A 162 -10.06 1.25 -15.23
C MET A 162 -8.66 1.00 -15.80
N LYS A 163 -7.75 1.93 -15.56
CA LYS A 163 -6.34 1.71 -15.83
C LYS A 163 -5.71 1.11 -14.58
N GLU A 164 -5.25 -0.13 -14.67
CA GLU A 164 -4.44 -0.70 -13.60
C GLU A 164 -3.17 0.15 -13.46
N VAL A 165 -2.78 0.50 -12.22
CA VAL A 165 -1.49 1.15 -11.99
C VAL A 165 -0.43 0.09 -12.26
N ASP A 166 0.09 0.09 -13.48
CA ASP A 166 1.16 -0.80 -13.93
C ASP A 166 2.44 -0.52 -13.13
N ASN A 167 2.56 -1.17 -11.95
CA ASN A 167 3.80 -1.23 -11.19
C ASN A 167 4.91 -2.00 -11.92
N THR A 168 4.60 -2.54 -13.10
CA THR A 168 5.51 -3.19 -14.04
C THR A 168 6.76 -2.35 -14.27
N LEU A 169 6.64 -1.03 -14.47
CA LEU A 169 7.80 -0.18 -14.69
C LEU A 169 8.72 -0.13 -13.45
N THR A 170 8.12 0.03 -12.27
CA THR A 170 8.84 0.05 -10.98
C THR A 170 9.50 -1.31 -10.68
N VAL A 171 8.79 -2.41 -10.94
CA VAL A 171 9.29 -3.77 -10.77
C VAL A 171 10.46 -4.03 -11.71
N ILE A 172 10.37 -3.60 -12.98
CA ILE A 172 11.47 -3.70 -13.95
C ILE A 172 12.69 -2.93 -13.41
N ILE A 173 12.54 -1.68 -12.98
CA ILE A 173 13.66 -0.86 -12.48
C ILE A 173 14.34 -1.52 -11.26
N VAL A 174 13.56 -1.96 -10.27
CA VAL A 174 14.10 -2.62 -9.06
C VAL A 174 14.77 -3.94 -9.40
N SER A 175 14.19 -4.73 -10.31
CA SER A 175 14.74 -6.03 -10.72
C SER A 175 16.10 -5.89 -11.42
N VAL A 176 16.30 -4.87 -12.27
CA VAL A 176 17.56 -4.65 -12.98
C VAL A 176 18.68 -4.25 -12.00
N LEU A 177 18.41 -3.29 -11.11
CA LEU A 177 19.39 -2.87 -10.10
C LEU A 177 19.77 -4.00 -9.14
N GLY A 178 18.77 -4.75 -8.65
CA GLY A 178 19.00 -5.91 -7.79
C GLY A 178 19.77 -7.03 -8.49
N GLY A 179 19.46 -7.29 -9.77
CA GLY A 179 20.12 -8.30 -10.58
C GLY A 179 21.60 -8.01 -10.82
N VAL A 180 21.96 -6.75 -11.14
CA VAL A 180 23.36 -6.35 -11.36
C VAL A 180 24.16 -6.49 -10.06
N ILE A 181 23.63 -6.00 -8.94
CA ILE A 181 24.29 -6.11 -7.64
C ILE A 181 24.46 -7.59 -7.24
N GLY A 182 23.42 -8.40 -7.43
CA GLY A 182 23.45 -9.84 -7.16
C GLY A 182 24.49 -10.57 -8.01
N LEU A 183 24.57 -10.28 -9.32
CA LEU A 183 25.55 -10.88 -10.22
C LEU A 183 26.99 -10.54 -9.83
N VAL A 184 27.26 -9.30 -9.43
CA VAL A 184 28.61 -8.89 -8.97
C VAL A 184 29.01 -9.65 -7.72
N ILE A 185 28.11 -9.78 -6.73
CA ILE A 185 28.39 -10.53 -5.50
C ILE A 185 28.64 -12.01 -5.80
N ILE A 186 27.80 -12.63 -6.63
CA ILE A 186 27.97 -14.04 -7.04
C ILE A 186 29.31 -14.23 -7.75
N ALA A 187 29.68 -13.35 -8.67
CA ALA A 187 30.96 -13.42 -9.38
C ALA A 187 32.15 -13.29 -8.42
N MET A 188 32.05 -12.41 -7.41
CA MET A 188 33.08 -12.25 -6.38
C MET A 188 33.21 -13.51 -5.51
N VAL A 189 32.10 -14.13 -5.12
CA VAL A 189 32.10 -15.39 -4.35
C VAL A 189 32.69 -16.54 -5.18
N ILE A 190 32.32 -16.67 -6.45
CA ILE A 190 32.89 -17.70 -7.34
C ILE A 190 34.39 -17.50 -7.49
N LYS A 191 34.85 -16.27 -7.77
CA LYS A 191 36.28 -15.97 -7.86
C LYS A 191 37.01 -16.28 -6.56
N ALA A 192 36.44 -15.93 -5.41
CA ALA A 192 37.03 -16.22 -4.10
C ALA A 192 37.13 -17.72 -3.82
N LEU A 193 36.09 -18.51 -4.15
CA LEU A 193 36.10 -19.96 -4.01
C LEU A 193 37.14 -20.61 -4.93
N VAL A 194 37.19 -20.22 -6.20
CA VAL A 194 38.18 -20.72 -7.17
C VAL A 194 39.60 -20.38 -6.71
N ALA A 195 39.86 -19.14 -6.31
CA ALA A 195 41.17 -18.74 -5.79
C ALA A 195 41.55 -19.54 -4.53
N HIS A 196 40.59 -19.76 -3.62
CA HIS A 196 40.81 -20.57 -2.42
C HIS A 196 41.12 -22.04 -2.75
N PHE A 197 40.47 -22.64 -3.75
CA PHE A 197 40.79 -24.01 -4.18
C PHE A 197 42.14 -24.09 -4.92
N LEU A 198 42.45 -23.17 -5.83
CA LEU A 198 43.72 -23.14 -6.56
C LEU A 198 44.92 -22.91 -5.63
N LEU A 199 44.82 -21.99 -4.66
CA LEU A 199 45.89 -21.75 -3.68
C LEU A 199 46.11 -22.96 -2.75
N LYS A 200 45.06 -23.74 -2.48
CA LYS A 200 45.12 -24.97 -1.67
C LYS A 200 45.68 -26.16 -2.45
N ASP A 201 45.46 -26.23 -3.76
CA ASP A 201 46.08 -27.24 -4.63
C ASP A 201 47.56 -26.91 -4.88
N ASP A 202 47.91 -25.63 -5.01
CA ASP A 202 49.31 -25.21 -5.03
C ASP A 202 50.02 -25.67 -3.76
N GLU A 203 49.43 -25.48 -2.56
CA GLU A 203 50.00 -25.92 -1.27
C GLU A 203 50.27 -27.43 -1.23
N LYS A 204 49.34 -28.26 -1.73
CA LYS A 204 49.55 -29.71 -1.85
C LYS A 204 50.60 -30.09 -2.91
N ASN A 205 50.75 -29.30 -3.97
CA ASN A 205 51.72 -29.58 -5.04
C ASN A 205 53.16 -29.20 -4.64
N LYS A 206 53.36 -28.22 -3.74
CA LYS A 206 54.70 -27.88 -3.18
C LYS A 206 55.26 -29.00 -2.30
N GLU A 207 54.40 -29.82 -1.71
CA GLU A 207 54.80 -30.96 -0.88
C GLU A 207 55.28 -32.17 -1.71
N CYS A 208 54.90 -32.26 -2.99
CA CYS A 208 55.32 -33.33 -3.89
C CYS A 208 56.61 -33.03 -4.69
N LEU A 209 57.02 -31.76 -4.83
CA LEU A 209 58.16 -31.37 -5.67
C LEU A 209 59.53 -31.37 -4.98
N VAL A 210 59.62 -31.64 -3.67
CA VAL A 210 60.89 -31.76 -2.93
C VAL A 210 61.37 -33.23 -2.83
N SER A 211 61.10 -34.05 -3.85
CA SER A 211 61.69 -35.39 -3.99
C SER A 211 61.73 -35.82 -5.46
N SER A 212 62.66 -35.28 -6.24
CA SER A 212 63.20 -36.03 -7.38
C SER A 212 64.63 -35.62 -7.69
N SER A 213 65.52 -36.57 -7.40
CA SER A 213 66.94 -36.64 -7.72
C SER A 213 67.25 -36.62 -9.21
N GLY A 214 68.47 -36.24 -9.57
CA GLY A 214 69.18 -36.86 -10.70
C GLY A 214 69.86 -35.91 -11.69
N ASN A 215 71.07 -35.51 -11.34
CA ASN A 215 72.28 -35.43 -12.17
C ASN A 215 72.12 -35.59 -13.71
N ASP A 216 72.60 -34.65 -14.53
CA ASP A 216 73.88 -34.79 -15.26
C ASP A 216 74.15 -33.64 -16.26
N ASN A 217 75.45 -33.40 -16.44
CA ASN A 217 76.09 -32.27 -17.10
C ASN A 217 76.06 -32.39 -18.64
N THR A 218 76.32 -31.28 -19.37
CA THR A 218 77.46 -31.15 -20.33
C THR A 218 77.33 -29.95 -21.29
N GLU A 219 78.35 -29.08 -21.20
CA GLU A 219 79.03 -28.18 -22.15
C GLU A 219 78.34 -27.10 -23.04
N ASN A 220 78.64 -25.85 -22.66
CA ASN A 220 79.32 -24.76 -23.40
C ASN A 220 79.13 -24.54 -24.92
N GLY A 221 78.72 -23.31 -25.28
CA GLY A 221 78.72 -22.78 -26.64
C GLY A 221 78.59 -21.23 -26.68
N LEU A 222 79.74 -20.58 -26.87
CA LEU A 222 80.10 -19.16 -26.77
C LEU A 222 79.40 -18.16 -27.73
N SER A 223 79.02 -17.00 -27.14
CA SER A 223 79.02 -15.58 -27.56
C SER A 223 78.95 -15.12 -29.03
N GLY A 224 78.13 -14.09 -29.26
CA GLY A 224 78.28 -13.12 -30.37
C GLY A 224 77.33 -11.91 -30.27
N ALA A 225 77.83 -10.76 -29.78
CA ALA A 225 77.21 -9.43 -29.87
C ALA A 225 77.27 -8.90 -31.33
N LYS A 226 76.62 -7.83 -31.82
CA LYS A 226 76.28 -6.51 -31.27
C LYS A 226 75.54 -5.69 -32.37
N ALA A 227 74.71 -4.73 -31.96
CA ALA A 227 74.42 -3.40 -32.58
C ALA A 227 73.82 -3.34 -34.00
N GLU A 228 73.06 -2.33 -34.45
CA GLU A 228 72.46 -1.09 -33.93
C GLU A 228 71.56 -0.57 -35.09
N ASN A 229 70.53 0.24 -34.79
CA ASN A 229 70.41 1.66 -35.22
C ASN A 229 68.94 2.11 -35.45
N LYS A 230 68.43 2.88 -34.47
CA LYS A 230 67.85 4.25 -34.55
C LYS A 230 66.94 4.65 -35.74
N GLY A 231 65.76 5.18 -35.39
CA GLY A 231 65.00 6.10 -36.23
C GLY A 231 63.72 6.59 -35.56
N THR A 232 63.70 7.86 -35.19
CA THR A 232 62.79 8.54 -34.23
C THR A 232 61.53 9.15 -34.91
N PRO A 233 60.71 10.04 -34.28
CA PRO A 233 59.24 9.94 -34.28
C PRO A 233 58.57 11.15 -34.98
N LYS A 234 57.24 11.27 -34.87
CA LYS A 234 56.44 12.51 -34.72
C LYS A 234 54.96 12.11 -34.83
N ALA A 235 54.17 12.36 -33.78
CA ALA A 235 53.45 13.60 -33.45
C ALA A 235 52.01 13.50 -33.96
#